data_AF-A0A1C6ITQ9-F1
#
_entry.id   AF-A0A1C6ITQ9-F1
#
_cell.length_a   1.000
_cell.length_b   1.000
_cell.length_c   1.000
_cell.angle_alpha   90.00
_cell.angle_beta   90.00
_cell.angle_gamma   90.00
#
_symmetry.space_group_name_H-M   'P 1'
#
loop_
_entity.id
_entity.type
_entity.pdbx_description
1 polymer ?
#
loop_
_entity_poly.entity_id
_entity_poly.type
_entity_poly.pdbx_seq_one_letter_code
_entity_poly.pdbx_strand_id
1 'polypeptide(L)' 'MKVKTIPEINMTDNPLDNIIKMAPYLDEGSQRTVFGMMLEAVMSIKDDGKKAG' A
#
# COMPACT_ATOMS: atom_id res chain seq x y z
N MET A 1 -12.58 24.87 4.06
CA MET A 1 -11.91 23.55 3.93
C MET A 1 -12.65 22.74 2.87
N LYS A 2 -11.99 22.23 1.83
CA LYS A 2 -12.61 21.22 0.95
C LYS A 2 -12.71 19.92 1.75
N VAL A 3 -13.92 19.54 2.14
CA VAL A 3 -14.16 18.23 2.74
C VAL A 3 -13.84 17.19 1.67
N LYS A 4 -12.77 16.40 1.86
CA LYS A 4 -12.53 15.21 1.03
C LYS A 4 -13.63 14.21 1.38
N THR A 5 -14.62 14.07 0.51
CA THR A 5 -15.61 13.00 0.63
C THR A 5 -14.90 11.68 0.34
N ILE A 6 -14.81 10.81 1.35
CA ILE A 6 -14.36 9.43 1.17
C ILE A 6 -15.50 8.72 0.42
N PRO A 7 -15.27 8.21 -0.81
CA PRO A 7 -16.29 7.48 -1.54
C PRO A 7 -16.53 6.11 -0.89
N GLU A 8 -17.66 5.48 -1.18
CA GLU A 8 -17.84 4.06 -0.85
C GLU A 8 -16.75 3.24 -1.56
N ILE A 9 -15.99 2.49 -0.77
CA ILE A 9 -14.92 1.62 -1.27
C ILE A 9 -15.43 0.18 -1.26
N ASN A 10 -15.61 -0.39 -2.45
CA ASN A 10 -15.92 -1.80 -2.61
C ASN A 10 -14.66 -2.64 -2.30
N MET A 11 -14.64 -3.23 -1.12
CA MET A 11 -13.60 -4.18 -0.72
C MET A 11 -13.78 -5.51 -1.47
N THR A 12 -12.65 -6.17 -1.70
CA THR A 12 -12.53 -7.47 -2.35
C THR A 12 -11.78 -8.44 -1.46
N ASP A 13 -11.75 -9.72 -1.80
CA ASP A 13 -10.98 -10.71 -1.04
C ASP A 13 -9.46 -10.56 -1.23
N ASN A 14 -9.02 -9.81 -2.25
CA ASN A 14 -7.62 -9.49 -2.47
C ASN A 14 -7.15 -8.32 -1.56
N PRO A 15 -6.22 -8.56 -0.62
CA PRO A 15 -5.73 -7.52 0.30
C PRO A 15 -4.99 -6.39 -0.43
N LEU A 16 -4.28 -6.68 -1.52
CA LEU A 16 -3.51 -5.68 -2.27
C LEU A 16 -4.44 -4.66 -2.93
N ASP A 17 -5.52 -5.14 -3.56
CA ASP A 17 -6.52 -4.27 -4.20
C ASP A 17 -7.21 -3.36 -3.19
N ASN A 18 -7.46 -3.87 -1.99
CA ASN A 18 -8.02 -3.09 -0.88
C ASN A 18 -7.06 -1.98 -0.43
N ILE A 19 -5.76 -2.29 -0.28
CA ILE A 19 -4.74 -1.30 0.09
C ILE A 19 -4.61 -0.21 -0.98
N ILE A 20 -4.58 -0.58 -2.26
CA ILE A 20 -4.50 0.38 -3.37
C ILE A 20 -5.71 1.33 -3.37
N LYS A 21 -6.92 0.80 -3.11
CA LYS A 21 -8.14 1.61 -3.03
C LYS A 21 -8.17 2.54 -1.82
N MET A 22 -7.64 2.10 -0.67
CA MET A 22 -7.68 2.88 0.58
C MET A 22 -6.55 3.88 0.71
N ALA A 23 -5.35 3.59 0.20
CA ALA A 23 -4.15 4.41 0.37
C ALA A 23 -4.35 5.91 0.06
N PRO A 24 -5.06 6.32 -1.01
CA PRO A 24 -5.27 7.75 -1.33
C PRO A 24 -6.10 8.52 -0.29
N TYR A 25 -6.86 7.82 0.56
CA TYR A 25 -7.75 8.41 1.57
C TYR A 25 -7.17 8.43 2.98
N LEU A 26 -6.01 7.79 3.17
CA LEU A 26 -5.28 7.86 4.43
C LEU A 26 -4.69 9.26 4.64
N ASP A 27 -4.41 9.62 5.90
CA ASP A 27 -3.64 10.82 6.22
C ASP A 27 -2.19 10.70 5.72
N GLU A 28 -1.49 11.83 5.62
CA GLU A 28 -0.14 11.89 5.05
C GLU A 28 0.86 10.98 5.79
N GLY A 29 0.74 10.86 7.12
CA GLY A 29 1.60 9.98 7.92
C GLY A 29 1.36 8.52 7.57
N SER A 30 0.10 8.10 7.57
CA SER A 30 -0.32 6.73 7.22
C SER A 30 0.02 6.36 5.78
N GLN A 31 -0.11 7.30 4.83
CA GLN A 31 0.32 7.09 3.44
C GLN A 31 1.82 6.79 3.34
N ARG A 32 2.64 7.53 4.10
CA ARG A 32 4.09 7.34 4.14
C ARG A 32 4.48 5.97 4.67
N THR A 33 3.77 5.50 5.70
CA THR A 33 3.96 4.16 6.27
C THR A 33 3.61 3.05 5.28
N VAL A 34 2.42 3.12 4.65
CA VAL A 34 1.98 2.12 3.66
C VAL A 34 2.93 2.10 2.46
N PHE A 35 3.39 3.26 2.01
CA PHE A 35 4.37 3.37 0.93
C PHE A 35 5.72 2.71 1.31
N GLY A 36 6.22 2.96 2.52
CA GLY A 36 7.44 2.32 3.02
C GLY A 36 7.35 0.79 3.04
N MET A 37 6.25 0.25 3.58
CA MET A 37 6.02 -1.20 3.62
C MET A 37 5.95 -1.81 2.22
N MET A 38 5.32 -1.12 1.26
CA MET A 38 5.28 -1.56 -0.14
C MET A 38 6.68 -1.57 -0.78
N LEU A 39 7.50 -0.56 -0.52
CA LEU A 39 8.89 -0.53 -1.02
C LEU A 39 9.73 -1.67 -0.43
N GLU A 40 9.61 -1.93 0.87
CA GLU A 40 10.30 -3.05 1.53
C GLU A 40 9.88 -4.40 0.94
N ALA A 41 8.59 -4.62 0.73
CA ALA A 41 8.09 -5.84 0.10
C ALA A 41 8.59 -6.02 -1.34
N VAL A 42 8.72 -4.94 -2.12
CA VAL A 42 9.28 -5.01 -3.48
C VAL A 42 10.79 -5.28 -3.45
N MET A 43 11.51 -4.74 -2.46
CA MET A 43 12.94 -5.01 -2.29
C MET A 43 13.21 -6.45 -1.85
N SER A 44 12.41 -7.01 -0.94
CA SER A 44 12.58 -8.39 -0.49
C SER A 44 12.38 -9.41 -1.61
N ILE A 45 11.44 -9.16 -2.53
CA ILE A 45 11.25 -9.98 -3.75
C ILE A 45 12.51 -9.96 -4.64
N LYS A 46 13.27 -8.85 -4.65
CA LYS A 46 14.51 -8.76 -5.44
C LYS A 46 15.68 -9.51 -4.79
N ASP A 47 15.69 -9.66 -3.47
CA ASP A 47 16.78 -10.33 -2.74
C ASP A 47 16.67 -11.87 -2.74
N ASP A 48 15.49 -12.44 -2.98
CA ASP A 48 15.32 -13.90 -3.15
C ASP A 48 15.96 -14.46 -4.44
N GLY A 49 16.54 -13.59 -5.29
CA GLY A 49 17.29 -13.97 -6.48
C GLY A 49 18.77 -14.27 -6.28
N LYS A 50 19.37 -14.06 -5.08
CA LYS A 50 20.81 -14.35 -4.85
C LYS A 50 21.12 -14.81 -3.43
N LYS A 51 20.93 -16.11 -3.19
CA LYS A 51 21.92 -16.90 -2.43
C LYS A 51 22.60 -17.87 -3.40
N ALA A 52 23.59 -17.36 -4.13
CA ALA A 52 24.67 -18.22 -4.60
C ALA A 52 25.53 -18.56 -3.37
N GLY A 53 25.91 -19.84 -3.27
CA GLY A 53 26.59 -20.43 -2.12
C GLY A 53 27.96 -19.85 -1.79
#